data_AF-A0A7D5R6L9-F1
#
_entry.id   AF-A0A7D5R6L9-F1
#
_cell.length_a   1.000
_cell.length_b   1.000
_cell.length_c   1.000
_cell.angle_alpha   90.00
_cell.angle_beta   90.00
_cell.angle_gamma   90.00
#
_symmetry.space_group_name_H-M   'P 1'
#
loop_
_entity.id
_entity.type
_entity.pdbx_description
1 polymer ?
#
loop_
_entity_poly.entity_id
_entity_poly.type
_entity_poly.pdbx_seq_one_letter_code
_entity_poly.pdbx_strand_id
1 'polypeptide(L)'
;MEKLPKIAIYLAIGIGVTIFALFLYSILPHIIENSARDWDRALGNSLTEEELKEMFYTDPAYVVFKEKYPDATESFESWNKGEGRLELVMYNYTNFNEIRLNIDYDNYRSKVNVNVNCQITNPGSDRDIHRGVQGSGAVDFIAKVDCLNGIDVFSYPQTTDCGPGTRDIGNGVCIVEP
;
A
#
# COMPACT_ATOMS: atom_id res chain seq x y z
N MET A 1 -24.92 66.35 -14.57
CA MET A 1 -24.27 65.27 -15.33
C MET A 1 -23.46 64.31 -14.41
N GLU A 2 -23.89 64.06 -13.16
CA GLU A 2 -23.08 63.31 -12.16
C GLU A 2 -23.60 61.91 -11.78
N LYS A 3 -24.77 61.50 -12.29
CA LYS A 3 -25.44 60.27 -11.83
C LYS A 3 -24.97 59.00 -12.54
N LEU A 4 -24.62 59.11 -13.82
CA LEU A 4 -24.08 58.02 -14.65
C LEU A 4 -22.75 57.43 -14.14
N PRO A 5 -21.72 58.23 -13.78
CA PRO A 5 -20.45 57.68 -13.31
C PRO A 5 -20.59 56.95 -11.96
N LYS A 6 -21.47 57.43 -11.07
CA LYS A 6 -21.73 56.76 -9.78
C LYS A 6 -22.36 55.38 -9.96
N ILE A 7 -23.29 55.23 -10.90
CA ILE A 7 -23.92 53.93 -11.23
C ILE A 7 -22.90 52.95 -11.81
N ALA A 8 -22.00 53.42 -12.68
CA ALA A 8 -20.94 52.59 -13.25
C ALA A 8 -19.96 52.08 -12.18
N ILE A 9 -19.63 52.90 -11.18
CA ILE A 9 -18.78 52.51 -10.05
C ILE A 9 -19.46 51.42 -9.21
N TYR A 10 -20.75 51.56 -8.89
CA TYR A 10 -21.48 50.53 -8.14
C TYR A 10 -21.59 49.20 -8.91
N LEU A 11 -21.77 49.25 -10.23
CA LEU A 11 -21.75 48.06 -11.09
C LEU A 11 -20.37 47.38 -11.10
N ALA A 12 -19.29 48.13 -11.22
CA ALA A 12 -17.93 47.60 -11.19
C ALA A 12 -17.60 46.93 -9.84
N ILE A 13 -18.00 47.55 -8.73
CA ILE A 13 -17.84 46.97 -7.39
C ILE A 13 -18.68 45.68 -7.27
N GLY A 14 -19.93 45.69 -7.73
CA GLY A 14 -20.81 44.52 -7.69
C GLY A 14 -20.27 43.33 -8.49
N ILE A 15 -19.74 43.59 -9.68
CA ILE A 15 -19.09 42.57 -10.53
C ILE A 15 -17.80 42.07 -9.87
N GLY A 16 -16.98 42.96 -9.30
CA GLY A 16 -15.76 42.59 -8.58
C GLY A 16 -16.04 41.69 -7.38
N VAL A 17 -17.06 42.02 -6.57
CA VAL A 17 -17.46 41.22 -5.40
C VAL A 17 -18.03 39.86 -5.82
N THR A 18 -18.83 39.79 -6.88
CA THR A 18 -19.37 38.52 -7.37
C THR A 18 -18.29 37.61 -7.97
N ILE A 19 -17.35 38.15 -8.75
CA ILE A 19 -16.21 37.39 -9.27
C ILE A 19 -15.31 36.90 -8.12
N PHE A 20 -15.04 37.74 -7.12
CA PHE A 20 -14.27 37.34 -5.95
C PHE A 20 -14.99 36.27 -5.12
N ALA A 21 -16.30 36.40 -4.92
CA ALA A 21 -17.09 35.38 -4.24
C ALA A 21 -17.10 34.05 -5.00
N LEU A 22 -17.21 34.07 -6.34
CA LEU A 22 -17.12 32.88 -7.18
C LEU A 22 -15.73 32.25 -7.14
N PHE A 23 -14.67 33.06 -7.11
CA PHE A 23 -13.30 32.59 -6.92
C PHE A 23 -13.16 31.88 -5.57
N LEU A 24 -13.66 32.48 -4.49
CA LEU A 24 -13.67 31.86 -3.17
C LEU A 24 -14.45 30.55 -3.18
N TYR A 25 -15.66 30.50 -3.74
CA TYR A 25 -16.45 29.26 -3.83
C TYR A 25 -15.83 28.19 -4.73
N SER A 26 -15.12 28.57 -5.80
CA SER A 26 -14.55 27.61 -6.75
C SER A 26 -13.19 27.07 -6.32
N ILE A 27 -12.39 27.87 -5.62
CA ILE A 27 -10.98 27.54 -5.34
C ILE A 27 -10.76 27.22 -3.86
N LEU A 28 -11.46 27.88 -2.93
CA LEU A 28 -11.30 27.55 -1.50
C LEU A 28 -11.59 26.08 -1.19
N PRO A 29 -12.65 25.43 -1.72
CA PRO A 29 -12.89 24.02 -1.39
C PRO A 29 -11.70 23.15 -1.76
N HIS A 30 -11.06 23.41 -2.91
CA HIS A 30 -9.94 22.63 -3.39
C HIS A 30 -8.65 22.93 -2.62
N ILE A 31 -8.41 24.19 -2.24
CA ILE A 31 -7.30 24.57 -1.36
C ILE A 31 -7.52 23.99 0.05
N ILE A 32 -8.73 24.05 0.59
CA ILE A 32 -9.08 23.54 1.92
C ILE A 32 -8.96 22.02 1.93
N GLU A 33 -9.44 21.30 0.92
CA GLU A 33 -9.34 19.84 0.86
C GLU A 33 -7.88 19.36 0.75
N ASN A 34 -7.06 20.06 -0.05
CA ASN A 34 -5.64 19.75 -0.15
C ASN A 34 -4.87 20.13 1.13
N SER A 35 -5.13 21.31 1.68
CA SER A 35 -4.47 21.76 2.90
C SER A 35 -4.90 20.96 4.12
N ALA A 36 -6.18 20.63 4.28
CA ALA A 36 -6.66 19.78 5.38
C ALA A 36 -5.99 18.40 5.35
N ARG A 37 -5.86 17.79 4.17
CA ARG A 37 -5.13 16.52 3.99
C ARG A 37 -3.63 16.63 4.28
N ASP A 38 -2.99 17.73 3.89
CA ASP A 38 -1.58 17.98 4.20
C ASP A 38 -1.37 18.29 5.70
N TRP A 39 -2.32 18.98 6.33
CA TRP A 39 -2.34 19.23 7.76
C TRP A 39 -2.61 17.96 8.56
N ASP A 40 -3.52 17.09 8.12
CA ASP A 40 -3.71 15.75 8.71
C ASP A 40 -2.45 14.89 8.55
N ARG A 41 -1.62 15.11 7.52
CA ARG A 41 -0.32 14.45 7.39
C ARG A 41 0.76 15.06 8.30
N ALA A 42 0.67 16.35 8.59
CA ALA A 42 1.61 17.07 9.46
C ALA A 42 1.24 16.98 10.96
N LEU A 43 -0.05 16.79 11.26
CA LEU A 43 -0.63 16.73 12.61
C LEU A 43 -1.09 15.31 12.97
N GLY A 44 -1.30 14.44 11.99
CA GLY A 44 -1.65 13.04 12.22
C GLY A 44 -0.50 12.31 12.89
N ASN A 45 -0.86 11.44 13.84
CA ASN A 45 0.07 10.60 14.58
C ASN A 45 0.86 9.72 13.61
N SER A 46 2.02 10.21 13.16
CA SER A 46 3.00 9.39 12.48
C SER A 46 3.45 8.33 13.48
N LEU A 47 3.27 7.05 13.13
CA LEU A 47 3.70 5.96 13.99
C LEU A 47 5.20 6.10 14.28
N THR A 48 5.58 5.87 15.53
CA THR A 48 6.99 5.78 15.88
C THR A 48 7.61 4.51 15.30
N GLU A 49 8.94 4.44 15.28
CA GLU A 49 9.65 3.24 14.84
C GLU A 49 9.25 2.01 15.67
N GLU A 50 9.06 2.19 16.98
CA GLU A 50 8.63 1.15 17.90
C GLU A 50 7.21 0.67 17.61
N GLU A 51 6.28 1.59 17.34
CA GLU A 51 4.90 1.24 16.98
C GLU A 51 4.83 0.49 15.63
N LEU A 52 5.66 0.88 14.66
CA LEU A 52 5.79 0.16 13.39
C LEU A 52 6.33 -1.25 13.60
N LYS A 53 7.38 -1.42 14.41
CA LYS A 53 7.94 -2.74 14.72
C LYS A 53 6.93 -3.62 15.43
N GLU A 54 6.22 -3.09 16.43
CA GLU A 54 5.19 -3.84 17.14
C GLU A 54 4.08 -4.29 16.18
N MET A 55 3.61 -3.40 15.30
CA MET A 55 2.62 -3.73 14.28
C MET A 55 3.12 -4.84 13.35
N PHE A 56 4.36 -4.77 12.87
CA PHE A 56 4.90 -5.77 11.95
C PHE A 56 5.18 -7.12 12.61
N TYR A 57 5.69 -7.14 13.85
CA TYR A 57 5.99 -8.38 14.58
C TYR A 57 4.76 -9.10 15.11
N THR A 58 3.63 -8.39 15.23
CA THR A 58 2.35 -9.00 15.59
C THR A 58 1.52 -9.42 14.38
N ASP A 59 1.95 -9.07 13.16
CA ASP A 59 1.25 -9.47 11.94
C ASP A 59 1.25 -11.01 11.77
N PRO A 60 0.11 -11.64 11.47
CA PRO A 60 0.03 -13.09 11.31
C PRO A 60 1.00 -13.66 10.25
N ALA A 61 1.28 -12.92 9.19
CA ALA A 61 2.21 -13.36 8.16
C ALA A 61 3.66 -13.38 8.68
N TYR A 62 4.05 -12.41 9.52
CA TYR A 62 5.35 -12.41 10.19
C TYR A 62 5.51 -13.66 11.06
N VAL A 63 4.53 -13.91 11.93
CA VAL A 63 4.57 -15.03 12.89
C VAL A 63 4.71 -16.37 12.15
N VAL A 64 3.85 -16.62 11.16
CA VAL A 64 3.89 -17.86 10.38
C VAL A 64 5.18 -17.99 9.56
N PHE A 65 5.71 -16.89 9.03
CA PHE A 65 6.98 -16.91 8.31
C PHE A 65 8.16 -17.26 9.22
N LYS A 66 8.26 -16.62 10.39
CA LYS A 66 9.34 -16.91 11.36
C LYS A 66 9.24 -18.29 11.98
N GLU A 67 8.03 -18.82 12.16
CA GLU A 67 7.84 -20.20 12.61
C GLU A 67 8.36 -21.21 11.57
N LYS A 68 8.07 -20.98 10.28
CA LYS A 68 8.50 -21.87 9.19
C LYS A 68 9.97 -21.69 8.80
N TYR A 69 10.47 -20.46 8.85
CA TYR A 69 11.82 -20.05 8.44
C TYR A 69 12.51 -19.25 9.57
N PRO A 70 12.89 -19.91 10.68
CA PRO A 70 13.47 -19.22 11.85
C PRO A 70 14.78 -18.50 11.54
N ASP A 71 15.55 -19.02 10.58
CA ASP A 71 16.86 -18.48 10.16
C ASP A 71 16.75 -17.40 9.06
N ALA A 72 15.52 -16.98 8.70
CA ALA A 72 15.34 -15.93 7.71
C ALA A 72 16.03 -14.62 8.14
N THR A 73 16.69 -13.98 7.18
CA THR A 73 17.27 -12.65 7.35
C THR A 73 16.15 -11.63 7.44
N GLU A 74 16.26 -10.72 8.41
CA GLU A 74 15.27 -9.66 8.65
C GLU A 74 15.91 -8.30 8.40
N SER A 75 15.21 -7.43 7.68
CA SER A 75 15.58 -6.03 7.51
C SER A 75 14.38 -5.13 7.80
N PHE A 76 14.60 -4.07 8.56
CA PHE A 76 13.58 -3.09 8.90
C PHE A 76 14.04 -1.72 8.41
N GLU A 77 13.15 -1.04 7.71
CA GLU A 77 13.35 0.32 7.23
C GLU A 77 12.15 1.17 7.65
N SER A 78 12.42 2.32 8.27
CA SER A 78 11.41 3.35 8.54
C SER A 78 11.76 4.62 7.80
N TRP A 79 10.76 5.28 7.24
CA TRP A 79 10.93 6.53 6.52
C TRP A 79 10.26 7.69 7.27
N ASN A 80 10.71 8.90 6.94
CA ASN A 80 10.11 10.11 7.49
C ASN A 80 8.60 10.12 7.21
N LYS A 81 7.80 10.43 8.24
CA LYS A 81 6.32 10.46 8.27
C LYS A 81 5.63 9.15 8.68
N GLY A 82 6.28 8.29 9.47
CA GLY A 82 5.64 7.12 10.09
C GLY A 82 5.26 6.03 9.08
N GLU A 83 5.99 5.97 7.96
CA GLU A 83 5.93 4.87 6.99
C GLU A 83 7.07 3.89 7.32
N GLY A 84 6.89 2.61 7.01
CA GLY A 84 7.92 1.62 7.23
C GLY A 84 7.70 0.33 6.48
N ARG A 85 8.76 -0.47 6.40
CA ARG A 85 8.78 -1.80 5.81
C ARG A 85 9.56 -2.74 6.70
N LEU A 86 9.01 -3.93 6.89
CA LEU A 86 9.73 -5.10 7.37
C LEU A 86 9.85 -6.11 6.23
N GLU A 87 11.07 -6.51 5.91
CA GLU A 87 11.37 -7.54 4.93
C GLU A 87 12.01 -8.75 5.61
N LEU A 88 11.52 -9.95 5.26
CA LEU A 88 12.10 -11.23 5.66
C LEU A 88 12.48 -12.03 4.41
N VAL A 89 13.71 -12.52 4.36
CA VAL A 89 14.22 -13.30 3.23
C VAL A 89 14.81 -14.61 3.73
N MET A 90 14.41 -15.71 3.10
CA MET A 90 15.04 -17.02 3.28
C MET A 90 15.48 -17.58 1.94
N TYR A 91 16.67 -18.16 1.92
CA TYR A 91 17.32 -18.63 0.71
C TYR A 91 17.83 -20.06 0.87
N ASN A 92 17.68 -20.88 -0.16
CA ASN A 92 18.30 -22.19 -0.23
C ASN A 92 19.45 -22.18 -1.23
N TYR A 93 20.67 -22.19 -0.71
CA TYR A 93 21.91 -22.16 -1.51
C TYR A 93 22.14 -23.40 -2.38
N THR A 94 21.41 -24.50 -2.15
CA THR A 94 21.58 -25.73 -2.93
C THR A 94 20.87 -25.64 -4.28
N ASN A 95 19.67 -25.05 -4.31
CA ASN A 95 18.83 -24.96 -5.51
C ASN A 95 18.52 -23.52 -5.93
N PHE A 96 19.11 -22.54 -5.23
CA PHE A 96 19.01 -21.12 -5.50
C PHE A 96 17.57 -20.55 -5.37
N ASN A 97 16.68 -21.26 -4.68
CA ASN A 97 15.32 -20.79 -4.42
C ASN A 97 15.27 -19.77 -3.29
N GLU A 98 14.41 -18.77 -3.43
CA GLU A 98 14.22 -17.69 -2.47
C GLU A 98 12.75 -17.53 -2.12
N ILE A 99 12.45 -17.30 -0.83
CA ILE A 99 11.17 -16.75 -0.41
C ILE A 99 11.38 -15.43 0.33
N ARG A 100 10.57 -14.44 -0.03
CA ARG A 100 10.62 -13.08 0.51
C ARG A 100 9.24 -12.65 0.98
N LEU A 101 9.13 -12.23 2.23
CA LEU A 101 7.96 -11.58 2.80
C LEU A 101 8.26 -10.10 3.00
N ASN A 102 7.35 -9.23 2.53
CA ASN A 102 7.35 -7.80 2.76
C ASN A 102 6.07 -7.42 3.50
N ILE A 103 6.22 -6.64 4.56
CA ILE A 103 5.13 -6.01 5.28
C ILE A 103 5.40 -4.51 5.25
N ASP A 104 4.57 -3.78 4.52
CA ASP A 104 4.69 -2.33 4.32
C ASP A 104 3.53 -1.61 5.03
N TYR A 105 3.82 -0.53 5.76
CA TYR A 105 2.79 0.37 6.25
C TYR A 105 2.73 1.64 5.40
N ASP A 106 1.61 1.81 4.69
CA ASP A 106 1.29 3.03 3.95
C ASP A 106 0.52 3.98 4.87
N ASN A 107 1.21 5.00 5.38
CA ASN A 107 0.61 6.01 6.25
C ASN A 107 -0.46 6.84 5.54
N TYR A 108 -0.40 7.02 4.21
CA TYR A 108 -1.43 7.76 3.47
C TYR A 108 -2.79 7.05 3.50
N ARG A 109 -2.77 5.71 3.48
CA ARG A 109 -3.99 4.88 3.53
C ARG A 109 -4.28 4.30 4.91
N SER A 110 -3.38 4.55 5.87
CA SER A 110 -3.34 3.87 7.17
C SER A 110 -3.52 2.36 7.02
N LYS A 111 -2.84 1.77 6.02
CA LYS A 111 -3.04 0.37 5.63
C LYS A 111 -1.70 -0.38 5.65
N VAL A 112 -1.74 -1.57 6.25
CA VAL A 112 -0.67 -2.57 6.14
C VAL A 112 -0.87 -3.36 4.84
N ASN A 113 0.17 -3.42 4.03
CA ASN A 113 0.23 -4.22 2.82
C ASN A 113 1.22 -5.37 3.04
N VAL A 114 0.73 -6.60 2.95
CA VAL A 114 1.54 -7.80 3.09
C VAL A 114 1.72 -8.42 1.71
N ASN A 115 2.94 -8.78 1.36
CA ASN A 115 3.26 -9.42 0.10
C ASN A 115 4.32 -10.51 0.31
N VAL A 116 4.02 -11.73 -0.12
CA VAL A 116 4.99 -12.82 -0.16
C VAL A 116 5.31 -13.15 -1.60
N ASN A 117 6.59 -13.37 -1.91
CA ASN A 117 7.06 -13.80 -3.21
C ASN A 117 8.00 -15.00 -3.07
N CYS A 118 7.80 -15.97 -3.94
CA CYS A 118 8.65 -17.13 -4.10
C CYS A 118 9.34 -17.07 -5.47
N GLN A 119 10.66 -17.17 -5.47
CA GLN A 119 11.45 -17.32 -6.68
C GLN A 119 12.02 -18.75 -6.71
N ILE A 120 11.67 -19.50 -7.75
CA ILE A 120 12.29 -20.79 -8.05
C ILE A 120 13.25 -20.62 -9.23
N THR A 121 14.50 -21.00 -9.00
CA THR A 121 15.47 -21.14 -10.09
C THR A 121 15.41 -22.57 -10.61
N ASN A 122 15.08 -22.71 -11.90
CA ASN A 122 14.98 -24.03 -12.52
C ASN A 122 16.32 -24.40 -13.16
N PRO A 123 17.04 -25.43 -12.66
CA PRO A 123 18.37 -25.78 -13.18
C PRO A 123 18.38 -26.30 -14.63
N GLY A 124 17.21 -26.43 -15.28
CA GLY A 124 17.07 -26.82 -16.68
C GLY A 124 16.41 -25.79 -17.60
N SER A 125 16.11 -24.58 -17.13
CA SER A 125 15.44 -23.53 -17.91
C SER A 125 15.90 -22.15 -17.47
N ASP A 126 16.26 -21.28 -18.43
CA ASP A 126 16.60 -19.86 -18.19
C ASP A 126 15.42 -18.99 -17.70
N ARG A 127 14.32 -19.61 -17.25
CA ARG A 127 13.14 -18.90 -16.76
C ARG A 127 13.03 -19.13 -15.26
N ASP A 128 13.48 -18.14 -14.50
CA ASP A 128 13.12 -18.02 -13.09
C ASP A 128 11.60 -17.88 -12.98
N ILE A 129 11.02 -18.62 -12.03
CA ILE A 129 9.59 -18.58 -11.78
C ILE A 129 9.38 -17.74 -10.54
N HIS A 130 8.62 -16.65 -10.72
CA HIS A 130 8.18 -15.80 -9.62
C HIS A 130 6.71 -16.08 -9.33
N ARG A 131 6.39 -16.42 -8.09
CA ARG A 131 5.02 -16.57 -7.63
C ARG A 131 4.82 -15.87 -6.30
N GLY A 132 3.94 -14.89 -6.28
CA GLY A 132 3.61 -14.15 -5.08
C GLY A 132 2.12 -14.05 -4.81
N VAL A 133 1.81 -13.69 -3.59
CA VAL A 133 0.46 -13.46 -3.07
C VAL A 133 0.47 -12.20 -2.21
N GLN A 134 -0.60 -11.42 -2.31
CA GLN A 134 -0.79 -10.20 -1.53
C GLN A 134 -1.93 -10.35 -0.52
N GLY A 135 -1.85 -9.58 0.57
CA GLY A 135 -2.90 -9.46 1.56
C GLY A 135 -3.17 -10.77 2.32
N SER A 136 -4.45 -11.07 2.53
CA SER A 136 -4.91 -12.18 3.37
C SER A 136 -4.44 -13.57 2.91
N GLY A 137 -4.15 -13.73 1.61
CA GLY A 137 -3.64 -14.99 1.06
C GLY A 137 -2.18 -15.30 1.42
N ALA A 138 -1.42 -14.32 1.95
CA ALA A 138 0.00 -14.48 2.24
C ALA A 138 0.26 -15.51 3.34
N VAL A 139 -0.56 -15.51 4.41
CA VAL A 139 -0.44 -16.46 5.54
C VAL A 139 -0.62 -17.89 5.05
N ASP A 140 -1.68 -18.14 4.27
CA ASP A 140 -1.97 -19.46 3.73
C ASP A 140 -0.90 -19.92 2.72
N PHE A 141 -0.38 -18.99 1.91
CA PHE A 141 0.73 -19.27 0.99
C PHE A 141 1.97 -19.70 1.75
N ILE A 142 2.39 -18.93 2.77
CA ILE A 142 3.56 -19.24 3.59
C ILE A 142 3.38 -20.60 4.28
N ALA A 143 2.20 -20.90 4.83
CA ALA A 143 1.95 -22.17 5.50
C ALA A 143 2.03 -23.36 4.54
N LYS A 144 1.34 -23.29 3.39
CA LYS A 144 1.09 -24.44 2.50
C LYS A 144 2.18 -24.64 1.44
N VAL A 145 2.84 -23.59 0.99
CA VAL A 145 3.81 -23.65 -0.11
C VAL A 145 5.22 -23.78 0.45
N ASP A 146 5.99 -24.77 -0.01
CA ASP A 146 7.41 -24.88 0.31
C ASP A 146 8.25 -24.36 -0.87
N CYS A 147 8.46 -23.05 -0.85
CA CYS A 147 9.20 -22.36 -1.89
C CYS A 147 10.65 -22.84 -2.00
N LEU A 148 11.30 -23.09 -0.87
CA LEU A 148 12.71 -23.44 -0.84
C LEU A 148 12.98 -24.79 -1.49
N ASN A 149 12.02 -25.71 -1.50
CA ASN A 149 12.11 -26.98 -2.21
C ASN A 149 11.30 -27.02 -3.52
N GLY A 150 10.63 -25.91 -3.88
CA GLY A 150 9.80 -25.80 -5.08
C GLY A 150 8.51 -26.64 -5.03
N ILE A 151 8.07 -27.06 -3.85
CA ILE A 151 6.89 -27.92 -3.67
C ILE A 151 5.63 -27.06 -3.59
N ASP A 152 4.60 -27.47 -4.33
CA ASP A 152 3.28 -26.82 -4.40
C ASP A 152 3.27 -25.37 -4.89
N VAL A 153 4.41 -24.86 -5.36
CA VAL A 153 4.49 -23.52 -5.94
C VAL A 153 3.64 -23.42 -7.20
N PHE A 154 3.51 -24.48 -8.01
CA PHE A 154 2.73 -24.44 -9.26
C PHE A 154 1.21 -24.66 -9.06
N SER A 155 0.81 -25.32 -7.98
CA SER A 155 -0.58 -25.66 -7.67
C SER A 155 -1.31 -24.56 -6.91
N TYR A 156 -0.60 -23.67 -6.23
CA TYR A 156 -1.22 -22.63 -5.40
C TYR A 156 -1.79 -21.47 -6.25
N PRO A 157 -3.09 -21.12 -6.15
CA PRO A 157 -3.69 -20.05 -6.94
C PRO A 157 -3.02 -18.69 -6.63
N GLN A 158 -2.69 -17.91 -7.66
CA GLN A 158 -2.31 -16.52 -7.44
C GLN A 158 -3.53 -15.78 -6.91
N THR A 159 -3.39 -15.15 -5.75
CA THR A 159 -4.44 -14.32 -5.16
C THR A 159 -3.96 -12.88 -5.11
N THR A 160 -4.77 -11.98 -5.65
CA THR A 160 -4.52 -10.53 -5.61
C THR A 160 -5.52 -9.92 -4.65
N ASP A 161 -5.09 -8.98 -3.81
CA ASP A 161 -5.99 -8.27 -2.89
C ASP A 161 -6.94 -7.39 -3.72
N CYS A 162 -8.09 -7.94 -4.06
CA CYS A 162 -9.16 -7.25 -4.77
C CYS A 162 -9.75 -6.23 -3.79
N GLY A 163 -9.65 -4.94 -4.13
CA GLY A 163 -10.13 -3.85 -3.28
C GLY A 163 -11.59 -4.01 -2.80
N PRO A 164 -12.03 -3.18 -1.86
CA PRO A 164 -13.38 -3.28 -1.30
C PRO A 164 -14.46 -3.25 -2.39
N GLY A 165 -15.37 -4.23 -2.36
CA GLY A 165 -16.42 -4.41 -3.37
C GLY A 165 -16.03 -5.29 -4.56
N THR A 166 -14.82 -5.88 -4.53
CA THR A 166 -14.38 -6.85 -5.53
C THR A 166 -13.95 -8.17 -4.87
N ARG A 167 -14.16 -9.29 -5.56
CA ARG A 167 -13.68 -10.61 -5.13
C ARG A 167 -12.76 -11.21 -6.20
N ASP A 168 -11.73 -11.92 -5.75
CA ASP A 168 -10.87 -12.71 -6.63
C ASP A 168 -11.61 -13.99 -7.04
N ILE A 169 -11.66 -14.29 -8.33
CA ILE A 169 -12.21 -15.55 -8.87
C ILE A 169 -11.13 -16.56 -9.27
N GLY A 170 -9.87 -16.30 -8.89
CA GLY A 170 -8.72 -17.13 -9.17
C GLY A 170 -7.82 -16.54 -10.26
N ASN A 171 -6.52 -16.87 -10.19
CA ASN A 171 -5.46 -16.36 -11.08
C ASN A 171 -5.32 -14.83 -11.07
N GLY A 172 -5.60 -14.16 -9.94
CA GLY A 172 -5.48 -12.71 -9.81
C GLY A 172 -6.53 -11.91 -10.59
N VAL A 173 -7.70 -12.50 -10.86
CA VAL A 173 -8.79 -11.85 -11.57
C VAL A 173 -9.81 -11.33 -10.56
N CYS A 174 -9.85 -10.01 -10.39
CA CYS A 174 -10.83 -9.34 -9.55
C CYS A 174 -12.11 -9.03 -10.33
N ILE A 175 -13.26 -9.42 -9.78
CA ILE A 175 -14.58 -9.04 -10.29
C ILE A 175 -15.33 -8.19 -9.26
N VAL A 176 -16.09 -7.21 -9.73
CA VAL A 176 -16.97 -6.37 -8.89
C VAL A 176 -18.20 -7.20 -8.50
N GLU A 177 -18.51 -7.26 -7.21
CA GLU A 177 -19.77 -7.88 -6.77
C GLU A 177 -20.95 -7.00 -7.18
N PRO A 178 -22.02 -7.56 -7.76
CA PRO A 178 -23.20 -6.80 -8.19
C PRO A 178 -24.00 -6.22 -7.03
#